data_AF-A0A1C7M109-F1
#
_entry.id   AF-A0A1C7M109-F1
#
_cell.length_a   1.000
_cell.length_b   1.000
_cell.length_c   1.000
_cell.angle_alpha   90.00
_cell.angle_beta   90.00
_cell.angle_gamma   90.00
#
_symmetry.space_group_name_H-M   'P 1'
#
loop_
_entity.id
_entity.type
_entity.pdbx_description
1 polymer ?
#
loop_
_entity_poly.entity_id
_entity_poly.type
_entity_poly.pdbx_seq_one_letter_code
_entity_poly.pdbx_strand_id
1 'polypeptide(L)'
;MAPARVPYVFPEPGTDAVADAIRTRRKGTLVDLDGVLLNNRSLAEGWNTFGAALRDNNSLPVDMRELLILRVGALNNATYEWSVSSLQHESVGRSAGLSTEQLREIRLTPAFLGTLTPRSCLTPAQSAAMLFPTS
;
A
#
# COMPACT_ATOMS: atom_id res chain seq x y z
N MET A 1 -10.32 7.63 -10.28
CA MET A 1 -10.87 6.44 -9.58
C MET A 1 -12.26 6.79 -9.08
N ALA A 2 -13.23 5.88 -9.10
CA ALA A 2 -14.54 6.17 -8.51
C ALA A 2 -14.40 6.35 -7.00
N PRO A 3 -15.12 7.31 -6.39
CA PRO A 3 -15.07 7.54 -4.94
C PRO A 3 -15.55 6.29 -4.20
N ALA A 4 -15.14 6.17 -2.93
CA ALA A 4 -15.67 5.13 -2.05
C ALA A 4 -17.21 5.20 -2.02
N ARG A 5 -17.85 4.04 -1.92
CA ARG A 5 -19.32 3.95 -1.78
C ARG A 5 -19.82 4.35 -0.39
N VAL A 6 -18.89 4.55 0.54
CA VAL A 6 -19.13 5.02 1.90
C VAL A 6 -18.69 6.47 1.98
N PRO A 7 -19.45 7.37 2.64
CA PRO A 7 -19.03 8.76 2.84
C PRO A 7 -17.67 8.84 3.55
N TYR A 8 -16.91 9.89 3.26
CA TYR A 8 -15.66 10.14 3.99
C TYR A 8 -15.93 10.98 5.24
N VAL A 9 -15.26 10.63 6.34
CA VAL A 9 -15.27 11.38 7.60
C VAL A 9 -13.87 11.95 7.84
N PHE A 10 -13.73 13.28 7.76
CA PHE A 10 -12.46 13.99 8.00
C PHE A 10 -12.65 15.06 9.09
N PRO A 11 -12.61 14.69 10.38
CA PRO A 11 -12.75 15.65 11.48
C PRO A 11 -11.58 16.65 11.47
N GLU A 12 -11.81 17.90 11.83
CA GLU A 12 -10.72 18.89 11.94
C GLU A 12 -9.67 18.47 12.99
N PRO A 13 -8.39 18.87 12.84
CA PRO A 13 -7.37 18.57 13.84
C PRO A 13 -7.77 19.00 15.26
N GLY A 14 -7.54 18.14 16.25
CA GLY A 14 -7.89 18.39 17.66
C GLY A 14 -9.34 18.11 18.02
N THR A 15 -10.20 17.76 17.05
CA THR A 15 -11.61 17.44 17.31
C THR A 15 -11.89 15.96 17.47
N ASP A 16 -10.93 15.10 17.12
CA ASP A 16 -11.08 13.66 17.22
C ASP A 16 -9.74 12.93 17.46
N ALA A 17 -9.65 12.25 18.60
CA ALA A 17 -8.42 11.58 19.04
C ALA A 17 -7.93 10.49 18.07
N VAL A 18 -8.84 9.72 17.45
CA VAL A 18 -8.48 8.65 16.52
C VAL A 18 -7.94 9.24 15.21
N ALA A 19 -8.62 10.24 14.66
CA ALA A 19 -8.15 10.95 13.47
C ALA A 19 -6.77 11.60 13.72
N ASP A 20 -6.55 12.20 14.89
CA ASP A 20 -5.28 12.84 15.22
C ASP A 20 -4.14 11.83 15.44
N ALA A 21 -4.43 10.65 16.00
CA ALA A 21 -3.47 9.56 16.07
C ALA A 21 -3.06 9.06 14.67
N ILE A 22 -4.01 8.99 13.74
CA ILE A 22 -3.73 8.61 12.34
C ILE A 22 -2.84 9.67 11.66
N ARG A 23 -3.16 10.97 11.82
CA ARG A 23 -2.33 12.07 11.31
C ARG A 23 -0.90 12.01 11.83
N THR A 24 -0.75 11.77 13.13
CA THR A 24 0.54 11.66 13.81
C THR A 24 1.38 10.54 13.20
N ARG A 25 0.82 9.34 13.06
CA ARG A 25 1.52 8.21 12.41
C ARG A 25 1.94 8.57 10.98
N ARG A 26 1.04 9.18 10.21
CA ARG A 26 1.30 9.56 8.81
C ARG A 26 2.27 10.72 8.66
N LYS A 27 2.57 11.44 9.73
CA LYS A 27 3.32 12.71 9.71
C LYS A 27 2.69 13.71 8.74
N GLY A 28 1.36 13.73 8.67
CA GLY A 28 0.63 14.47 7.63
C GLY A 28 -0.88 14.38 7.75
N THR A 29 -1.57 14.50 6.62
CA THR A 29 -3.03 14.53 6.55
C THR A 29 -3.65 13.13 6.47
N LEU A 30 -4.95 13.06 6.74
CA LEU A 30 -5.75 11.88 6.46
C LEU A 30 -5.82 11.64 4.95
N VAL A 31 -5.87 10.38 4.54
CA VAL A 31 -6.13 9.96 3.15
C VAL A 31 -7.51 9.34 3.04
N ASP A 32 -7.97 9.09 1.80
CA ASP A 32 -9.28 8.54 1.50
C ASP A 32 -9.63 7.29 2.34
N LEU A 33 -8.68 6.34 2.46
CA LEU A 33 -8.87 5.15 3.29
C LEU A 33 -9.16 5.48 4.76
N ASP A 34 -8.48 6.46 5.34
CA ASP A 34 -8.75 6.87 6.72
C ASP A 34 -10.16 7.46 6.83
N GLY A 35 -10.55 8.28 5.87
CA GLY A 35 -11.89 8.88 5.83
C GLY A 35 -13.00 7.84 5.75
N VAL A 36 -12.79 6.75 5.01
CA VAL A 36 -13.73 5.62 4.98
C VAL A 36 -13.77 4.93 6.35
N LEU A 37 -12.61 4.61 6.92
CA LEU A 37 -12.54 3.87 8.19
C LEU A 37 -13.09 4.67 9.36
N LEU A 38 -12.94 5.99 9.38
CA LEU A 38 -13.41 6.87 10.45
C LEU A 38 -14.93 6.91 10.61
N ASN A 39 -15.70 6.33 9.68
CA ASN A 39 -17.12 6.00 9.93
C ASN A 39 -17.30 5.03 11.11
N ASN A 40 -16.27 4.25 11.47
CA ASN A 40 -16.21 3.42 12.66
C ASN A 40 -14.87 3.61 13.38
N ARG A 41 -14.89 4.33 14.51
CA ARG A 41 -13.66 4.71 15.24
C ARG A 41 -12.82 3.52 15.70
N SER A 42 -13.46 2.47 16.23
CA SER A 42 -12.76 1.27 16.70
C SER A 42 -12.07 0.53 15.54
N LEU A 43 -12.72 0.49 14.37
CA LEU A 43 -12.10 -0.08 13.18
C LEU A 43 -10.91 0.78 12.69
N ALA A 44 -11.08 2.10 12.66
CA ALA A 44 -10.01 3.02 12.27
C ALA A 44 -8.79 2.92 13.18
N GLU A 45 -9.00 2.82 14.50
CA GLU A 45 -7.94 2.66 15.48
C GLU A 45 -7.19 1.32 15.34
N GLY A 46 -7.94 0.22 15.21
CA GLY A 46 -7.36 -1.10 14.95
C GLY A 46 -6.55 -1.13 13.65
N TRP A 47 -7.10 -0.53 12.58
CA TRP A 47 -6.39 -0.40 11.31
C TRP A 47 -5.14 0.47 11.40
N ASN A 48 -5.19 1.58 12.14
CA ASN A 48 -4.03 2.45 12.35
C ASN A 48 -2.87 1.68 13.01
N THR A 49 -3.19 0.87 14.02
CA THR A 49 -2.24 0.03 14.75
C THR A 49 -1.65 -1.06 13.85
N PHE A 50 -2.51 -1.83 13.17
CA PHE A 50 -2.07 -2.89 12.27
C PHE A 50 -1.24 -2.34 11.09
N GLY A 51 -1.68 -1.23 10.50
CA GLY A 51 -0.98 -0.57 9.41
C GLY A 51 0.39 -0.03 9.84
N ALA A 52 0.54 0.47 11.07
CA ALA A 52 1.84 0.88 11.61
C ALA A 52 2.81 -0.32 11.72
N ALA A 53 2.33 -1.47 12.20
CA ALA A 53 3.13 -2.69 12.24
C ALA A 53 3.58 -3.13 10.84
N LEU A 54 2.67 -3.14 9.87
CA LEU A 54 2.97 -3.52 8.49
C LEU A 54 3.86 -2.54 7.73
N ARG A 55 3.81 -1.25 8.03
CA ARG A 55 4.48 -0.20 7.22
C ARG A 55 5.72 0.38 7.88
N ASP A 56 5.66 0.60 9.18
CA ASP A 56 6.64 1.43 9.89
C ASP A 56 7.47 0.60 10.88
N ASN A 57 6.86 -0.42 11.51
CA ASN A 57 7.47 -1.18 12.61
C ASN A 57 7.80 -2.63 12.21
N ASN A 58 8.51 -2.80 11.11
CA ASN A 58 9.05 -4.11 10.69
C ASN A 58 10.43 -3.98 10.04
N SER A 59 11.07 -5.12 9.79
CA SER A 59 12.43 -5.21 9.25
C SER A 59 12.50 -5.32 7.72
N LEU A 60 11.37 -5.30 7.01
CA LEU A 60 11.40 -5.38 5.55
C LEU A 60 11.88 -4.05 4.95
N PRO A 61 12.84 -4.09 4.00
CA PRO A 61 13.17 -2.93 3.18
C PRO A 61 11.92 -2.32 2.53
N VAL A 62 11.91 -0.99 2.40
CA VAL A 62 10.73 -0.24 1.91
C VAL A 62 10.34 -0.71 0.52
N ASP A 63 11.29 -0.88 -0.39
CA ASP A 63 11.06 -1.35 -1.76
C ASP A 63 10.41 -2.75 -1.78
N MET A 64 10.87 -3.67 -0.94
CA MET A 64 10.28 -5.02 -0.82
C MET A 64 8.86 -4.99 -0.27
N ARG A 65 8.61 -4.15 0.73
CA ARG A 65 7.26 -4.00 1.29
C ARG A 65 6.28 -3.43 0.27
N GLU A 66 6.67 -2.36 -0.41
CA GLU A 66 5.82 -1.74 -1.43
C GLU A 66 5.60 -2.70 -2.61
N LEU A 67 6.63 -3.46 -3.01
CA LEU A 67 6.49 -4.54 -4.01
C LEU A 67 5.41 -5.55 -3.59
N LEU A 68 5.44 -6.04 -2.36
CA LEU A 68 4.45 -7.02 -1.88
C LEU A 68 3.04 -6.44 -1.84
N ILE A 69 2.87 -5.21 -1.34
CA ILE A 69 1.57 -4.54 -1.28
C ILE A 69 1.01 -4.33 -2.69
N LEU A 70 1.82 -3.80 -3.60
CA LEU A 70 1.45 -3.60 -5.00
C LEU A 70 1.12 -4.92 -5.69
N ARG A 71 1.91 -5.97 -5.43
CA ARG A 71 1.66 -7.30 -6.00
C ARG A 71 0.32 -7.85 -5.56
N VAL A 72 0.02 -7.83 -4.26
CA VAL A 72 -1.28 -8.25 -3.72
C VAL A 72 -2.40 -7.38 -4.30
N GLY A 73 -2.18 -6.06 -4.41
CA GLY A 73 -3.13 -5.15 -5.02
C GLY A 73 -3.44 -5.48 -6.49
N ALA A 74 -2.43 -5.84 -7.28
CA ALA A 74 -2.61 -6.28 -8.66
C ALA A 74 -3.42 -7.58 -8.75
N LEU A 75 -3.09 -8.57 -7.91
CA LEU A 75 -3.77 -9.86 -7.88
C LEU A 75 -5.25 -9.74 -7.45
N ASN A 76 -5.57 -8.77 -6.60
CA ASN A 76 -6.92 -8.52 -6.10
C ASN A 76 -7.68 -7.44 -6.89
N ASN A 77 -7.14 -6.94 -8.00
CA ASN A 77 -7.70 -5.83 -8.77
C ASN A 77 -7.96 -4.56 -7.92
N ALA A 78 -7.16 -4.35 -6.86
CA ALA A 78 -7.25 -3.19 -5.98
C ALA A 78 -6.58 -1.97 -6.64
N THR A 79 -7.28 -1.35 -7.59
CA THR A 79 -6.75 -0.21 -8.37
C THR A 79 -6.32 0.99 -7.51
N TYR A 80 -6.88 1.12 -6.31
CA TYR A 80 -6.53 2.18 -5.35
C TYR A 80 -5.05 2.14 -4.96
N GLU A 81 -4.50 0.96 -4.71
CA GLU A 81 -3.11 0.80 -4.25
C GLU A 81 -2.09 1.28 -5.30
N TRP A 82 -2.48 1.19 -6.57
CA TRP A 82 -1.70 1.62 -7.73
C TRP A 82 -1.96 3.08 -8.15
N SER A 83 -2.75 3.83 -7.38
CA SER A 83 -3.08 5.22 -7.71
C SER A 83 -1.93 6.17 -7.37
N VAL A 84 -1.22 6.64 -8.41
CA VAL A 84 -0.14 7.62 -8.28
C VAL A 84 -0.67 8.99 -7.83
N SER A 85 -1.86 9.40 -8.30
CA SER A 85 -2.46 10.69 -7.97
C SER A 85 -2.88 10.81 -6.51
N SER A 86 -3.06 9.68 -5.83
CA SER A 86 -3.57 9.62 -4.45
C SER A 86 -2.46 9.34 -3.42
N LEU A 87 -1.18 9.49 -3.81
CA LEU A 87 0.00 9.20 -2.97
C LEU A 87 -0.08 7.82 -2.30
N GLN A 88 -0.51 6.80 -3.06
CA GLN A 88 -0.57 5.42 -2.58
C GLN A 88 0.74 4.68 -2.86
N HIS A 89 0.70 3.36 -2.82
CA HIS A 89 1.88 2.49 -2.73
C HIS A 89 2.80 2.58 -3.95
N GLU A 90 2.30 2.91 -5.15
CA GLU A 90 3.19 3.15 -6.30
C GLU A 90 4.15 4.33 -6.05
N SER A 91 3.63 5.43 -5.50
CA SER A 91 4.42 6.63 -5.24
C SER A 91 5.51 6.38 -4.20
N VAL A 92 5.17 5.64 -3.13
CA VAL A 92 6.12 5.23 -2.07
C VAL A 92 7.16 4.27 -2.63
N GLY A 93 6.75 3.29 -3.43
CA GLY A 93 7.65 2.34 -4.10
C GLY A 93 8.67 3.05 -4.99
N ARG A 94 8.26 4.06 -5.75
CA ARG A 94 9.17 4.90 -6.56
C ARG A 94 10.16 5.66 -5.69
N SER A 95 9.70 6.29 -4.60
CA SER A 95 10.58 6.99 -3.65
C SER A 95 11.58 6.04 -2.98
N ALA A 96 11.25 4.75 -2.87
CA ALA A 96 12.13 3.70 -2.37
C ALA A 96 13.07 3.11 -3.44
N GLY A 97 12.98 3.56 -4.70
CA GLY A 97 13.88 3.16 -5.78
C GLY A 97 13.31 2.13 -6.76
N LEU A 98 12.03 1.75 -6.67
CA LEU A 98 11.41 0.88 -7.69
C LEU A 98 11.33 1.61 -9.04
N SER A 99 11.94 1.02 -10.07
CA SER A 99 11.91 1.57 -11.42
C SER A 99 10.55 1.39 -12.08
N THR A 100 10.30 2.13 -13.16
CA THR A 100 9.07 1.97 -13.97
C THR A 100 8.96 0.55 -14.54
N GLU A 101 10.07 -0.04 -14.96
CA GLU A 101 10.15 -1.41 -15.47
C GLU A 101 9.79 -2.42 -14.39
N GLN A 102 10.32 -2.24 -13.17
CA GLN A 102 10.03 -3.10 -12.03
C GLN A 102 8.55 -3.02 -11.63
N LEU A 103 7.98 -1.81 -11.54
CA LEU A 103 6.57 -1.61 -11.25
C LEU A 103 5.66 -2.25 -12.31
N ARG A 104 6.05 -2.15 -13.59
CA ARG A 104 5.36 -2.81 -14.68
C ARG A 104 5.42 -4.33 -14.55
N GLU A 105 6.58 -4.89 -14.22
CA GLU A 105 6.74 -6.33 -14.00
C GLU A 105 5.88 -6.81 -12.82
N ILE A 106 5.91 -6.11 -11.68
CA ILE A 106 5.09 -6.41 -10.49
C ILE A 106 3.59 -6.45 -10.85
N ARG A 107 3.14 -5.48 -11.65
CA ARG A 107 1.73 -5.34 -12.04
C ARG A 107 1.26 -6.38 -13.04
N LEU A 108 2.08 -6.68 -14.04
CA LEU A 108 1.65 -7.43 -15.23
C LEU A 108 2.01 -8.91 -15.19
N THR A 109 2.89 -9.35 -14.28
CA THR A 109 3.22 -10.77 -14.13
C THR A 109 1.97 -11.56 -13.73
N PRO A 110 1.54 -12.59 -14.48
CA PRO A 110 0.39 -13.40 -14.08
C PRO A 110 0.64 -14.15 -12.77
N ALA A 111 -0.43 -14.57 -12.08
CA ALA A 111 -0.28 -15.48 -10.96
C ALA A 111 0.40 -16.79 -11.43
N PHE A 112 1.25 -17.38 -10.60
CA PHE A 112 1.93 -18.67 -10.83
C PHE A 112 3.00 -18.71 -11.96
N LEU A 113 3.38 -17.59 -12.59
CA LEU A 113 4.46 -17.52 -13.59
C LEU A 113 5.76 -16.87 -13.09
N GLY A 114 5.89 -16.60 -11.80
CA GLY A 114 7.00 -15.81 -11.24
C GLY A 114 8.40 -16.39 -11.45
N THR A 115 8.52 -17.67 -11.82
CA THR A 115 9.81 -18.35 -12.09
C THR A 115 10.20 -18.37 -13.57
N LEU A 116 9.34 -17.91 -14.49
CA LEU A 116 9.51 -18.11 -15.94
C LEU A 116 9.78 -16.82 -16.72
N THR A 117 9.98 -15.66 -16.09
CA THR A 117 10.39 -14.44 -16.79
C THR A 117 11.89 -14.49 -17.12
N PRO A 118 12.30 -14.76 -18.38
CA PRO A 118 13.71 -15.06 -18.70
C PRO A 118 14.63 -13.84 -18.61
N ARG A 119 14.08 -12.64 -18.41
CA ARG A 119 14.78 -11.36 -18.22
C ARG A 119 13.99 -10.48 -17.25
N SER A 120 13.93 -10.89 -15.98
CA SER A 120 13.39 -10.04 -14.92
C SER A 120 14.28 -8.81 -14.72
N CYS A 121 13.67 -7.65 -14.49
CA CYS A 121 14.36 -6.42 -14.06
C CYS A 121 14.40 -6.28 -12.53
N LEU A 122 13.85 -7.25 -11.80
CA LEU A 122 13.88 -7.34 -10.35
C LEU A 122 15.22 -7.93 -9.87
N THR A 123 15.65 -7.51 -8.68
CA THR A 123 16.78 -8.17 -8.01
C THR A 123 16.41 -9.58 -7.57
N PRO A 124 17.38 -10.48 -7.29
CA PRO A 124 17.07 -11.83 -6.81
C PRO A 124 16.14 -11.87 -5.58
N ALA A 125 16.32 -10.93 -4.64
CA ALA A 125 15.47 -10.83 -3.46
C ALA A 125 14.03 -10.39 -3.80
N GLN A 126 13.88 -9.42 -4.72
CA GLN A 126 12.56 -8.97 -5.20
C GLN A 126 11.84 -10.06 -6.00
N SER A 127 12.57 -10.80 -6.83
CA SER A 127 12.01 -11.96 -7.57
C SER A 127 11.54 -13.06 -6.63
N ALA A 128 12.27 -13.34 -5.54
CA ALA A 128 11.83 -14.27 -4.51
C ALA A 128 10.56 -13.77 -3.81
N ALA A 129 10.50 -12.47 -3.48
CA ALA A 129 9.31 -11.86 -2.87
C ALA A 129 8.07 -11.92 -3.77
N MET A 130 8.23 -11.86 -5.10
CA MET A 130 7.12 -12.00 -6.05
C MET A 130 6.44 -13.37 -6.03
N LEU A 131 7.15 -14.43 -5.61
CA LEU A 131 6.61 -15.80 -5.56
C LEU A 131 5.72 -16.04 -4.35
N PHE A 132 6.08 -15.46 -3.20
CA PHE A 132 5.38 -15.68 -1.93
C PHE A 132 3.87 -15.35 -1.94
N PRO A 133 3.40 -14.22 -2.51
CA PRO A 133 1.97 -13.91 -2.57
C PRO A 133 1.22 -14.68 -3.66
N THR A 134 1.90 -15.55 -4.42
CA THR A 134 1.32 -16.31 -5.53
C THR A 134 1.31 -17.83 -5.30
N SER A 135 1.78 -18.30 -4.15
CA SER A 135 1.77 -19.73 -3.78
C SER A 135 0.48 -20.17 -3.11
#